data_AF-A0A953BRG3-F1
#
_entry.id   AF-A0A953BRG3-F1
#
_cell.length_a   1.000
_cell.length_b   1.000
_cell.length_c   1.000
_cell.angle_alpha   90.00
_cell.angle_beta   90.00
_cell.angle_gamma   90.00
#
_symmetry.space_group_name_H-M   'P 1'
#
loop_
_entity.id
_entity.type
_entity.pdbx_description
1 polymer ?
#
loop_
_entity_poly.entity_id
_entity_poly.type
_entity_poly.pdbx_seq_one_letter_code
_entity_poly.pdbx_strand_id
1 'polypeptide(L)'
;MTNLNPTAPQGPADKPEAAPDGVVGGTFRLEAMSASGDAPPLDPSVAPARKGLRSTQTIALALLVVAAGGVVYGMRQAGIGPMGALATTKMPDYDVTKAPGSKTADHKRVLAQLEATTTGAQVPADQVQKNPFRLADLLSTDGGPVDDGASEAAERARAERVRRDAEARAKRVAGELASLKVNAIMGGSTPVARLGGDLYRVGDTVGEFTVTAIRAREVDLESDGQTYTLSLDQSDPRKSVRKK
;
A
#
# COMPACT_ATOMS: atom_id res chain seq x y z
N MET A 1 -49.55 -26.92 17.49
CA MET A 1 -48.41 -27.57 18.19
C MET A 1 -47.88 -28.65 17.26
N THR A 2 -46.84 -28.32 16.49
CA THR A 2 -46.27 -29.24 15.51
C THR A 2 -44.77 -28.98 15.45
N ASN A 3 -44.01 -29.88 16.05
CA ASN A 3 -42.56 -29.91 16.05
C ASN A 3 -42.06 -30.47 14.71
N LEU A 4 -41.23 -29.71 13.99
CA LEU A 4 -40.47 -30.20 12.85
C LEU A 4 -39.02 -29.72 12.98
N ASN A 5 -38.17 -30.69 13.29
CA ASN A 5 -36.73 -30.61 13.40
C ASN A 5 -36.11 -30.89 12.01
N PRO A 6 -35.24 -30.02 11.46
CA PRO A 6 -34.41 -30.40 10.33
C PRO A 6 -32.97 -30.72 10.75
N THR A 7 -32.67 -32.00 10.58
CA THR A 7 -31.38 -32.69 10.51
C THR A 7 -30.30 -31.93 9.74
N ALA A 8 -29.12 -31.77 10.35
CA ALA A 8 -27.90 -31.30 9.71
C ALA A 8 -27.17 -32.46 8.98
N PRO A 9 -26.65 -32.25 7.75
CA PRO A 9 -25.81 -33.25 7.09
C PRO A 9 -24.36 -33.17 7.61
N GLN A 10 -23.87 -34.27 8.18
CA GLN A 10 -22.44 -34.54 8.40
C GLN A 10 -21.79 -34.92 7.07
N GLY A 11 -20.80 -34.13 6.64
CA GLY A 11 -19.89 -34.45 5.54
C GLY A 11 -18.55 -35.00 6.06
N PRO A 12 -17.85 -35.83 5.26
CA PRO A 12 -16.84 -36.77 5.74
C PRO A 12 -15.46 -36.16 5.99
N ALA A 13 -14.74 -36.85 6.89
CA ALA A 13 -13.35 -36.62 7.25
C ALA A 13 -12.41 -36.88 6.06
N ASP A 14 -11.60 -35.88 5.72
CA ASP A 14 -10.43 -36.03 4.85
C ASP A 14 -9.12 -35.89 5.63
N LYS A 15 -8.20 -36.75 5.23
CA LYS A 15 -6.91 -37.13 5.84
C LYS A 15 -5.91 -35.96 5.93
N PRO A 16 -5.00 -35.98 6.93
CA PRO A 16 -3.83 -35.10 6.90
C PRO A 16 -2.85 -35.56 5.81
N GLU A 17 -2.66 -34.69 4.82
CA GLU A 17 -1.66 -34.79 3.76
C GLU A 17 -0.26 -34.55 4.34
N ALA A 18 0.66 -35.43 3.98
CA ALA A 18 2.04 -35.45 4.44
C ALA A 18 2.81 -34.22 3.97
N ALA A 19 3.57 -33.62 4.89
CA ALA A 19 4.50 -32.54 4.60
C ALA A 19 5.68 -33.04 3.75
N PRO A 20 6.11 -32.31 2.70
CA PRO A 20 7.38 -32.56 2.06
C PRO A 20 8.53 -31.99 2.91
N ASP A 21 9.48 -32.87 3.20
CA ASP A 21 10.81 -32.55 3.67
C ASP A 21 11.56 -31.64 2.69
N GLY A 22 12.25 -30.64 3.23
CA GLY A 22 13.53 -30.21 2.70
C GLY A 22 13.52 -29.07 1.67
N VAL A 23 13.52 -27.83 2.16
CA VAL A 23 14.32 -26.76 1.53
C VAL A 23 15.12 -26.05 2.61
N VAL A 24 16.43 -26.28 2.56
CA VAL A 24 17.49 -25.65 3.32
C VAL A 24 17.58 -24.18 2.90
N GLY A 25 16.88 -23.30 3.61
CA GLY A 25 17.02 -21.85 3.50
C GLY A 25 17.38 -21.29 4.87
N GLY A 26 18.65 -20.92 5.05
CA GLY A 26 19.19 -20.44 6.32
C GLY A 26 18.50 -19.17 6.81
N THR A 27 17.46 -19.34 7.62
CA THR A 27 16.95 -18.26 8.48
C THR A 27 17.92 -18.10 9.64
N PHE A 28 18.57 -16.94 9.70
CA PHE A 28 19.24 -16.47 10.91
C PHE A 28 18.20 -16.44 12.04
N ARG A 29 18.23 -17.44 12.93
CA ARG A 29 17.39 -17.46 14.13
C ARG A 29 17.90 -16.41 15.12
N LEU A 30 17.28 -15.24 15.09
CA LEU A 30 17.34 -14.24 16.17
C LEU A 30 16.58 -14.67 17.44
N GLU A 31 16.17 -15.93 17.53
CA GLU A 31 15.40 -16.50 18.63
C GLU A 31 16.28 -17.08 19.75
N ALA A 32 17.60 -17.20 19.51
CA ALA A 32 18.58 -17.62 20.52
C ALA A 32 18.99 -16.51 21.51
N MET A 33 18.34 -15.34 21.49
CA MET A 33 18.54 -14.27 22.48
C MET A 33 17.26 -13.87 23.23
N SER A 34 16.24 -14.72 23.24
CA SER A 34 15.18 -14.58 24.25
C SER A 34 15.66 -15.22 25.55
N ALA A 35 15.80 -14.40 26.59
CA ALA A 35 16.07 -14.84 27.95
C ALA A 35 14.81 -15.54 28.49
N SER A 36 14.60 -16.80 28.11
CA SER A 36 13.60 -17.66 28.75
C SER A 36 14.13 -18.10 30.10
N GLY A 37 13.79 -17.33 31.13
CA GLY A 37 13.83 -17.76 32.51
C GLY A 37 12.74 -18.80 32.75
N ASP A 38 13.07 -20.07 32.52
CA ASP A 38 12.47 -21.18 33.25
C ASP A 38 13.40 -22.41 33.16
N ALA A 39 14.17 -22.65 34.21
CA ALA A 39 14.97 -23.85 34.40
C ALA A 39 14.98 -24.19 35.91
N PRO A 40 14.95 -25.48 36.27
CA PRO A 40 14.62 -25.98 37.61
C PRO A 40 15.64 -25.63 38.69
N PRO A 41 15.27 -25.72 39.99
CA PRO A 41 16.15 -25.30 41.09
C PRO A 41 17.34 -26.25 41.18
N LEU A 42 18.52 -25.74 40.81
CA LEU A 42 19.81 -26.37 41.08
C LEU A 42 20.52 -25.61 42.20
N ASP A 43 21.09 -26.38 43.11
CA ASP A 43 21.69 -26.00 44.39
C ASP A 43 22.56 -24.73 44.38
N PRO A 44 22.48 -23.88 45.42
CA PRO A 44 23.34 -22.72 45.57
C PRO A 44 24.72 -23.13 46.12
N SER A 45 25.56 -23.74 45.28
CA SER A 45 26.99 -23.80 45.55
C SER A 45 27.60 -22.43 45.26
N VAL A 46 27.68 -21.60 46.30
CA VAL A 46 28.26 -20.26 46.31
C VAL A 46 29.72 -20.31 45.85
N ALA A 47 29.97 -19.99 44.59
CA ALA A 47 31.29 -19.63 44.09
C ALA A 47 31.48 -18.11 44.22
N PRO A 48 32.61 -17.63 44.77
CA PRO A 48 32.81 -16.20 45.01
C PRO A 48 32.91 -15.45 43.68
N ALA A 49 31.99 -14.50 43.48
CA ALA A 49 32.00 -13.58 42.34
C ALA A 49 33.30 -12.78 42.32
N ARG A 50 34.19 -13.10 41.37
CA ARG A 50 35.39 -12.30 41.14
C ARG A 50 34.96 -10.95 40.60
N LYS A 51 35.17 -9.91 41.40
CA LYS A 51 34.90 -8.50 41.09
C LYS A 51 35.77 -8.08 39.90
N GLY A 52 35.25 -8.26 38.68
CA GLY A 52 35.87 -7.79 37.45
C GLY A 52 35.86 -6.27 37.43
N LEU A 53 36.95 -5.66 37.90
CA LEU A 53 37.13 -4.22 37.86
C LEU A 53 37.20 -3.77 36.40
N ARG A 54 36.11 -3.14 35.97
CA ARG A 54 35.92 -2.41 34.69
C ARG A 54 35.79 -3.33 33.48
N SER A 55 34.53 -3.59 33.11
CA SER A 55 34.20 -4.14 31.80
C SER A 55 34.87 -3.28 30.73
N THR A 56 35.68 -3.91 29.89
CA THR A 56 36.31 -3.26 28.72
C THR A 56 35.28 -2.53 27.85
N GLN A 57 34.01 -2.95 27.90
CA GLN A 57 32.89 -2.27 27.25
C GLN A 57 32.63 -0.86 27.79
N THR A 58 32.78 -0.61 29.11
CA THR A 58 32.57 0.75 29.67
C THR A 58 33.67 1.71 29.24
N ILE A 59 34.90 1.21 29.06
CA ILE A 59 36.03 2.01 28.58
C ILE A 59 35.83 2.35 27.09
N ALA A 60 35.42 1.38 26.28
CA ALA A 60 35.13 1.59 24.86
C ALA A 60 33.98 2.58 24.65
N LEU A 61 32.90 2.47 25.42
CA LEU A 61 31.77 3.40 25.40
C LEU A 61 32.21 4.82 25.78
N ALA A 62 33.00 4.96 26.85
CA ALA A 62 33.49 6.27 27.28
C ALA A 62 34.39 6.94 26.21
N LEU A 63 35.26 6.16 25.57
CA LEU A 63 36.09 6.65 24.46
C LEU A 63 35.25 7.14 23.28
N LEU A 64 34.22 6.40 22.91
CA LEU A 64 33.32 6.76 21.82
C LEU A 64 32.54 8.04 22.11
N VAL A 65 32.05 8.21 23.35
CA VAL A 65 31.36 9.43 23.77
C VAL A 65 32.29 10.65 23.73
N VAL A 66 33.54 10.50 24.16
CA VAL A 66 34.54 11.58 24.10
C VAL A 66 34.88 11.94 22.65
N ALA A 67 35.05 10.95 21.76
CA ALA A 67 35.32 11.20 20.35
C ALA A 67 34.14 11.91 19.65
N ALA A 68 32.91 11.44 19.86
CA ALA A 68 31.71 12.07 19.31
C ALA A 68 31.52 13.49 19.83
N GLY A 69 31.70 13.70 21.14
CA GLY A 69 31.65 15.02 21.76
C GLY A 69 32.70 15.98 21.20
N GLY A 70 33.92 15.49 20.96
CA GLY A 70 35.02 16.27 20.37
C GLY A 70 34.71 16.74 18.95
N VAL A 71 34.13 15.87 18.11
CA VAL A 71 33.71 16.23 16.74
C VAL A 71 32.63 17.32 16.77
N VAL A 72 31.59 17.15 17.60
CA VAL A 72 30.50 18.13 17.72
C VAL A 72 31.01 19.47 18.25
N TYR A 73 31.91 19.45 19.24
CA TYR A 73 32.53 20.67 19.77
C TYR A 73 33.41 21.37 18.72
N GLY A 74 34.17 20.61 17.94
CA GLY A 74 34.98 21.14 16.82
C GLY A 74 34.11 21.80 15.74
N MET A 75 33.01 21.18 15.35
CA MET A 75 32.06 21.77 14.40
C MET A 75 31.44 23.07 14.95
N ARG A 76 31.18 23.13 16.25
CA ARG A 76 30.69 24.35 16.93
C ARG A 76 31.71 25.47 16.93
N GLN A 77 32.99 25.15 17.20
CA GLN A 77 34.06 26.15 17.22
C GLN A 77 34.42 26.66 15.82
N ALA A 78 34.33 25.80 14.80
CA ALA A 78 34.55 26.16 13.40
C ALA A 78 33.39 26.97 12.77
N GLY A 79 32.31 27.22 13.51
CA GLY A 79 31.15 27.97 13.00
C GLY A 79 30.31 27.23 11.95
N ILE A 80 30.59 25.95 11.71
CA ILE A 80 29.80 25.07 10.84
C ILE A 80 28.60 24.57 11.66
N GLY A 81 27.66 25.48 11.91
CA GLY A 81 26.41 25.13 12.58
C GLY A 81 25.56 24.17 11.73
N PRO A 82 24.67 23.37 12.36
CA PRO A 82 23.75 22.46 11.65
C PRO A 82 22.77 23.18 10.71
N MET A 83 22.73 24.51 10.74
CA MET A 83 21.94 25.34 9.83
C MET A 83 22.48 25.37 8.39
N GLY A 84 23.76 25.03 8.17
CA GLY A 84 24.34 24.96 6.81
C GLY A 84 23.78 23.82 5.97
N ALA A 85 23.31 22.74 6.59
CA ALA A 85 22.70 21.60 5.89
C ALA A 85 21.23 21.84 5.47
N LEU A 86 20.58 22.88 6.02
CA LEU A 86 19.21 23.25 5.66
C LEU A 86 19.14 24.42 4.67
N ALA A 87 20.24 25.15 4.45
CA ALA A 87 20.25 26.41 3.71
C ALA A 87 20.46 26.29 2.19
N THR A 88 20.67 25.09 1.64
CA THR A 88 20.90 24.92 0.18
C THR A 88 20.01 23.89 -0.48
N THR A 89 18.81 23.64 0.05
CA THR A 89 17.72 23.23 -0.83
C THR A 89 17.31 24.48 -1.59
N LYS A 90 18.07 24.84 -2.64
CA LYS A 90 17.63 25.83 -3.61
C LYS A 90 16.33 25.27 -4.18
N MET A 91 15.20 25.71 -3.64
CA MET A 91 13.92 25.65 -4.33
C MET A 91 14.22 26.22 -5.72
N PRO A 92 14.17 25.41 -6.80
CA PRO A 92 14.34 25.98 -8.11
C PRO A 92 13.25 27.02 -8.25
N ASP A 93 13.64 28.30 -8.30
CA ASP A 93 12.77 29.36 -8.79
C ASP A 93 12.38 28.91 -10.19
N TYR A 94 11.21 28.26 -10.28
CA TYR A 94 10.58 27.92 -11.54
C TYR A 94 10.10 29.26 -12.10
N ASP A 95 11.04 29.97 -12.71
CA ASP A 95 10.73 31.05 -13.62
C ASP A 95 10.05 30.42 -14.83
N VAL A 96 8.72 30.29 -14.73
CA VAL A 96 7.81 29.77 -15.77
C VAL A 96 7.93 30.54 -17.08
N THR A 97 8.63 31.68 -17.11
CA THR A 97 8.90 32.46 -18.31
C THR A 97 10.23 32.11 -18.99
N LYS A 98 11.13 31.37 -18.33
CA LYS A 98 12.49 31.05 -18.85
C LYS A 98 12.81 29.57 -18.97
N ALA A 99 11.89 28.66 -18.67
CA ALA A 99 12.12 27.24 -18.94
C ALA A 99 12.33 27.00 -20.46
N PRO A 100 13.55 26.63 -20.91
CA PRO A 100 13.84 26.36 -22.31
C PRO A 100 13.32 24.95 -22.63
N GLY A 101 12.01 24.86 -22.85
CA GLY A 101 11.29 23.59 -22.98
C GLY A 101 9.81 23.79 -23.31
N SER A 102 9.57 24.59 -24.36
CA SER A 102 8.42 24.57 -25.27
C SER A 102 7.05 24.02 -24.83
N LYS A 103 6.42 24.57 -23.78
CA LYS A 103 4.95 24.41 -23.59
C LYS A 103 4.14 24.86 -24.82
N THR A 104 4.69 25.78 -25.63
CA THR A 104 4.07 26.25 -26.88
C THR A 104 4.22 25.28 -28.04
N ALA A 105 5.30 24.48 -28.12
CA ALA A 105 5.46 23.50 -29.20
C ALA A 105 4.57 22.28 -28.96
N ASP A 106 4.44 21.84 -27.71
CA ASP A 106 3.53 20.74 -27.36
C ASP A 106 2.07 21.16 -27.55
N HIS A 107 1.71 22.39 -27.19
CA HIS A 107 0.36 22.92 -27.45
C HIS A 107 0.06 22.99 -28.96
N LYS A 108 1.00 23.47 -29.79
CA LYS A 108 0.84 23.49 -31.25
C LYS A 108 0.74 22.09 -31.85
N ARG A 109 1.50 21.12 -31.32
CA ARG A 109 1.45 19.73 -31.75
C ARG A 109 0.11 19.08 -31.40
N VAL A 110 -0.41 19.34 -30.21
CA VAL A 110 -1.73 18.86 -29.76
C VAL A 110 -2.85 19.48 -30.59
N LEU A 111 -2.80 20.79 -30.87
CA LEU A 111 -3.76 21.44 -31.76
C LEU A 111 -3.72 20.87 -33.19
N ALA A 112 -2.53 20.70 -33.76
CA ALA A 112 -2.37 20.10 -35.08
C ALA A 112 -2.90 18.65 -35.13
N GLN A 113 -2.72 17.88 -34.04
CA GLN A 113 -3.22 16.52 -33.94
C GLN A 113 -4.75 16.48 -33.78
N LEU A 114 -5.33 17.45 -33.07
CA LEU A 114 -6.79 17.61 -32.95
C LEU A 114 -7.42 18.03 -34.28
N GLU A 115 -6.81 18.95 -35.02
CA GLU A 115 -7.27 19.34 -36.37
C GLU A 115 -7.20 18.19 -37.36
N ALA A 116 -6.11 17.40 -37.33
CA ALA A 116 -5.96 16.22 -38.18
C ALA A 116 -6.98 15.11 -37.86
N THR A 117 -7.41 15.00 -36.60
CA THR A 117 -8.35 13.94 -36.17
C THR A 117 -9.81 14.36 -36.33
N THR A 118 -10.13 15.65 -36.17
CA THR A 118 -11.50 16.17 -36.21
C THR A 118 -12.14 16.09 -37.60
N THR A 119 -11.35 16.12 -38.67
CA THR A 119 -11.88 16.19 -40.04
C THR A 119 -12.10 14.83 -40.69
N GLY A 120 -11.53 13.75 -40.16
CA GLY A 120 -11.59 12.40 -40.76
C GLY A 120 -12.75 11.51 -40.32
N ALA A 121 -13.50 11.88 -39.29
CA ALA A 121 -14.53 11.02 -38.69
C ALA A 121 -15.97 11.37 -39.08
N GLN A 122 -16.18 12.40 -39.89
CA GLN A 122 -17.53 12.78 -40.32
C GLN A 122 -17.94 11.95 -41.53
N VAL A 123 -18.66 10.86 -41.26
CA VAL A 123 -19.27 10.02 -42.30
C VAL A 123 -20.18 10.90 -43.15
N PRO A 124 -19.97 10.99 -44.49
CA PRO A 124 -20.85 11.74 -45.38
C PRO A 124 -22.31 11.35 -45.15
N ALA A 125 -23.21 12.33 -45.13
CA ALA A 125 -24.63 12.10 -44.81
C ALA A 125 -25.27 11.02 -45.72
N ASP A 126 -24.79 10.90 -46.96
CA ASP A 126 -25.25 9.92 -47.94
C ASP A 126 -24.83 8.47 -47.62
N GLN A 127 -23.82 8.30 -46.76
CA GLN A 127 -23.38 6.99 -46.25
C GLN A 127 -24.06 6.62 -44.92
N VAL A 128 -24.81 7.54 -44.28
CA VAL A 128 -25.60 7.28 -43.07
C VAL A 128 -26.98 6.74 -43.49
N GLN A 129 -27.01 5.58 -44.15
CA GLN A 129 -28.27 4.97 -44.64
C GLN A 129 -29.16 4.41 -43.52
N LYS A 130 -28.62 4.16 -42.33
CA LYS A 130 -29.36 3.61 -41.20
C LYS A 130 -29.29 4.57 -40.02
N ASN A 131 -30.46 4.88 -39.46
CA ASN A 131 -30.59 5.69 -38.26
C ASN A 131 -30.05 4.87 -37.06
N PRO A 132 -28.94 5.28 -36.42
CA PRO A 132 -28.31 4.50 -35.34
C PRO A 132 -29.16 4.39 -34.08
N PHE A 133 -30.26 5.15 -33.99
CA PHE A 133 -31.21 5.10 -32.88
C PHE A 133 -32.41 4.19 -33.14
N ARG A 134 -32.55 3.62 -34.36
CA ARG A 134 -33.58 2.62 -34.69
C ARG A 134 -33.10 1.17 -34.50
N LEU A 135 -32.17 0.95 -33.59
CA LEU A 135 -31.70 -0.39 -33.24
C LEU A 135 -32.84 -1.28 -32.68
N ALA A 136 -33.87 -0.69 -32.08
CA ALA A 136 -35.02 -1.44 -31.56
C ALA A 136 -35.84 -2.16 -32.66
N ASP A 137 -35.93 -1.61 -33.87
CA ASP A 137 -36.64 -2.25 -35.00
C ASP A 137 -35.83 -3.38 -35.63
N LEU A 138 -34.50 -3.24 -35.66
CA LEU A 138 -33.57 -4.27 -36.17
C LEU A 138 -33.42 -5.46 -35.21
N LEU A 139 -33.58 -5.26 -33.91
CA LEU A 139 -33.65 -6.36 -32.95
C LEU A 139 -34.98 -7.16 -33.03
N SER A 140 -36.00 -6.64 -33.71
CA SER A 140 -37.35 -7.23 -33.71
C SER A 140 -37.69 -8.02 -34.99
N THR A 141 -36.86 -7.98 -36.05
CA THR A 141 -37.28 -8.42 -37.40
C THR A 141 -36.57 -9.66 -37.98
N ASP A 142 -35.54 -10.22 -37.36
CA ASP A 142 -34.97 -11.51 -37.79
C ASP A 142 -35.16 -12.59 -36.72
N GLY A 143 -36.37 -13.16 -36.69
CA GLY A 143 -36.70 -14.40 -35.99
C GLY A 143 -36.13 -15.63 -36.69
N GLY A 144 -34.81 -15.68 -36.88
CA GLY A 144 -34.12 -16.96 -37.00
C GLY A 144 -34.08 -17.63 -35.62
N PRO A 145 -34.18 -18.97 -35.49
CA PRO A 145 -34.09 -19.64 -34.20
C PRO A 145 -32.76 -19.27 -33.55
N VAL A 146 -32.82 -18.40 -32.54
CA VAL A 146 -31.69 -18.04 -31.71
C VAL A 146 -31.35 -19.29 -30.93
N ASP A 147 -30.15 -19.79 -31.16
CA ASP A 147 -29.53 -20.86 -30.40
C ASP A 147 -29.35 -20.34 -28.95
N ASP A 148 -30.33 -20.62 -28.09
CA ASP A 148 -30.41 -20.15 -26.69
C ASP A 148 -29.16 -20.51 -25.87
N GLY A 149 -28.35 -21.49 -26.34
CA GLY A 149 -27.07 -21.86 -25.72
C GLY A 149 -25.95 -20.83 -25.88
N ALA A 150 -25.96 -19.99 -26.91
CA ALA A 150 -24.89 -19.00 -27.16
C ALA A 150 -25.03 -17.76 -26.27
N SER A 151 -26.25 -17.41 -25.87
CA SER A 151 -26.56 -16.28 -24.99
C SER A 151 -26.03 -16.53 -23.57
N GLU A 152 -26.31 -17.70 -22.99
CA GLU A 152 -25.87 -18.04 -21.63
C GLU A 152 -24.34 -18.16 -21.53
N ALA A 153 -23.68 -18.68 -22.57
CA ALA A 153 -22.23 -18.78 -22.60
C ALA A 153 -21.56 -17.40 -22.66
N ALA A 154 -22.13 -16.46 -23.43
CA ALA A 154 -21.64 -15.09 -23.51
C ALA A 154 -21.87 -14.32 -22.19
N GLU A 155 -22.99 -14.53 -21.51
CA GLU A 155 -23.26 -13.94 -20.20
C GLU A 155 -22.33 -14.48 -19.11
N ARG A 156 -22.10 -15.81 -19.08
CA ARG A 156 -21.12 -16.43 -18.17
C ARG A 156 -19.70 -15.90 -18.42
N ALA A 157 -19.30 -15.74 -19.68
CA ALA A 157 -18.00 -15.18 -20.04
C ALA A 157 -17.85 -13.70 -19.61
N ARG A 158 -18.91 -12.90 -19.69
CA ARG A 158 -18.91 -11.51 -19.20
C ARG A 158 -18.85 -11.44 -17.68
N ALA A 159 -19.63 -12.26 -16.99
CA ALA A 159 -19.61 -12.34 -15.53
C ALA A 159 -18.24 -12.78 -14.99
N GLU A 160 -17.59 -13.75 -15.66
CA GLU A 160 -16.25 -14.22 -15.28
C GLU A 160 -15.19 -13.13 -15.48
N ARG A 161 -15.25 -12.36 -16.57
CA ARG A 161 -14.33 -11.24 -16.81
C ARG A 161 -14.46 -10.16 -15.73
N VAL A 162 -15.68 -9.76 -15.40
CA VAL A 162 -15.92 -8.75 -14.34
C VAL A 162 -15.38 -9.23 -13.00
N ARG A 163 -15.55 -10.53 -12.68
CA ARG A 163 -15.02 -11.11 -11.44
C ARG A 163 -13.49 -11.12 -11.43
N ARG A 164 -12.84 -11.53 -12.53
CA ARG A 164 -11.37 -11.51 -12.64
C ARG A 164 -10.81 -10.09 -12.51
N ASP A 165 -11.46 -9.11 -13.13
CA ASP A 165 -11.03 -7.71 -13.07
C ASP A 165 -11.18 -7.12 -11.66
N ALA A 166 -12.24 -7.49 -10.94
CA ALA A 166 -12.44 -7.10 -9.54
C ALA A 166 -11.38 -7.73 -8.63
N GLU A 167 -11.08 -9.02 -8.80
CA GLU A 167 -10.04 -9.71 -8.02
C GLU A 167 -8.64 -9.14 -8.32
N ALA A 168 -8.33 -8.80 -9.57
CA ALA A 168 -7.07 -8.18 -9.95
C ALA A 168 -6.91 -6.77 -9.36
N ARG A 169 -8.00 -6.00 -9.28
CA ARG A 169 -8.00 -4.70 -8.60
C ARG A 169 -7.81 -4.85 -7.09
N ALA A 170 -8.56 -5.73 -6.44
CA ALA A 170 -8.43 -5.98 -5.00
C ALA A 170 -7.00 -6.39 -4.61
N LYS A 171 -6.32 -7.20 -5.44
CA LYS A 171 -4.91 -7.57 -5.22
C LYS A 171 -3.95 -6.38 -5.34
N ARG A 172 -4.19 -5.46 -6.28
CA ARG A 172 -3.39 -4.24 -6.44
C ARG A 172 -3.56 -3.33 -5.23
N VAL A 173 -4.80 -3.04 -4.85
CA VAL A 173 -5.13 -2.23 -3.66
C VAL A 173 -4.53 -2.84 -2.39
N ALA A 174 -4.63 -4.16 -2.21
CA ALA A 174 -4.00 -4.83 -1.07
C ALA A 174 -2.47 -4.75 -1.08
N GLY A 175 -1.84 -4.80 -2.26
CA GLY A 175 -0.40 -4.64 -2.42
C GLY A 175 0.09 -3.23 -2.10
N GLU A 176 -0.65 -2.21 -2.53
CA GLU A 176 -0.38 -0.81 -2.21
C GLU A 176 -0.60 -0.52 -0.73
N LEU A 177 -1.69 -1.03 -0.15
CA LEU A 177 -1.96 -0.90 1.28
C LEU A 177 -0.85 -1.54 2.12
N ALA A 178 -0.29 -2.67 1.68
CA ALA A 178 0.81 -3.34 2.36
C ALA A 178 2.15 -2.60 2.26
N SER A 179 2.34 -1.76 1.23
CA SER A 179 3.55 -0.92 1.09
C SER A 179 3.43 0.39 1.86
N LEU A 180 2.20 0.87 2.11
CA LEU A 180 1.95 2.04 2.95
C LEU A 180 2.28 1.75 4.42
N LYS A 181 3.24 2.50 4.96
CA LYS A 181 3.58 2.48 6.38
C LYS A 181 3.27 3.81 7.03
N VAL A 182 2.60 3.76 8.19
CA VAL A 182 2.39 4.92 9.05
C VAL A 182 3.66 5.13 9.88
N ASN A 183 4.36 6.23 9.66
CA ASN A 183 5.62 6.53 10.34
C ASN A 183 5.40 7.36 11.61
N ALA A 184 4.50 8.34 11.53
CA ALA A 184 4.18 9.22 12.65
C ALA A 184 2.78 9.81 12.46
N ILE A 185 2.10 10.12 13.57
CA ILE A 185 0.88 10.90 13.57
C ILE A 185 1.10 12.09 14.50
N MET A 186 0.90 13.29 13.97
CA MET A 186 0.97 14.54 14.71
C MET A 186 -0.45 14.97 15.06
N GLY A 187 -0.81 14.86 16.34
CA GLY A 187 -2.08 15.34 16.86
C GLY A 187 -2.15 16.88 16.93
N GLY A 188 -3.35 17.42 17.13
CA GLY A 188 -3.60 18.85 17.23
C GLY A 188 -5.02 19.22 16.79
N SER A 189 -5.28 20.51 16.61
CA SER A 189 -6.54 21.00 16.00
C SER A 189 -6.66 20.62 14.53
N THR A 190 -5.51 20.49 13.84
CA THR A 190 -5.40 20.00 12.47
C THR A 190 -4.47 18.79 12.46
N PRO A 191 -4.99 17.56 12.60
CA PRO A 191 -4.15 16.36 12.64
C PRO A 191 -3.45 16.13 11.29
N VAL A 192 -2.21 15.65 11.34
CA VAL A 192 -1.38 15.35 10.16
C VAL A 192 -0.72 13.98 10.34
N ALA A 193 -0.80 13.12 9.33
CA ALA A 193 -0.16 11.81 9.33
C ALA A 193 1.05 11.80 8.39
N ARG A 194 2.12 11.09 8.78
CA ARG A 194 3.28 10.84 7.93
C ARG A 194 3.22 9.43 7.36
N LEU A 195 2.86 9.32 6.08
CA LEU A 195 2.69 8.05 5.37
C LEU A 195 3.78 7.94 4.31
N GLY A 196 4.56 6.85 4.31
CA GLY A 196 5.61 6.64 3.29
C GLY A 196 6.74 7.68 3.27
N GLY A 197 6.80 8.59 4.25
CA GLY A 197 7.79 9.68 4.31
C GLY A 197 7.22 11.08 4.10
N ASP A 198 6.04 11.16 3.49
CA ASP A 198 5.33 12.41 3.16
C ASP A 198 4.23 12.71 4.17
N LEU A 199 3.79 13.98 4.21
CA LEU A 199 2.81 14.50 5.17
C LEU A 199 1.44 14.67 4.49
N TYR A 200 0.41 14.08 5.11
CA TYR A 200 -0.96 14.10 4.61
C TYR A 200 -1.94 14.56 5.69
N ARG A 201 -2.97 15.28 5.26
CA ARG A 201 -4.11 15.75 6.06
C ARG A 201 -5.38 14.99 5.70
N VAL A 202 -6.43 15.18 6.50
CA VAL A 202 -7.78 14.70 6.16
C VAL A 202 -8.22 15.34 4.85
N GLY A 203 -8.62 14.50 3.89
CA GLY A 203 -9.00 14.87 2.53
C GLY A 203 -7.90 14.75 1.48
N ASP A 204 -6.63 14.55 1.88
CA ASP A 204 -5.54 14.35 0.93
C ASP A 204 -5.56 12.93 0.34
N THR A 205 -5.03 12.78 -0.88
CA THR A 205 -4.94 11.50 -1.59
C THR A 205 -3.52 10.93 -1.56
N VAL A 206 -3.40 9.63 -1.25
CA VAL A 206 -2.16 8.86 -1.26
C VAL A 206 -2.33 7.69 -2.24
N GLY A 207 -1.83 7.82 -3.46
CA GLY A 207 -2.10 6.84 -4.52
C GLY A 207 -3.60 6.76 -4.83
N GLU A 208 -4.18 5.56 -4.72
CA GLU A 208 -5.62 5.30 -4.90
C GLU A 208 -6.46 5.47 -3.61
N PHE A 209 -5.86 5.93 -2.51
CA PHE A 209 -6.52 6.09 -1.22
C PHE A 209 -6.75 7.56 -0.87
N THR A 210 -7.89 7.86 -0.23
CA THR A 210 -8.19 9.19 0.33
C THR A 210 -8.19 9.12 1.85
N VAL A 211 -7.57 10.08 2.54
CA VAL A 211 -7.53 10.11 4.01
C VAL A 211 -8.86 10.62 4.57
N THR A 212 -9.68 9.74 5.13
CA THR A 212 -11.01 10.10 5.67
C THR A 212 -10.92 10.60 7.11
N ALA A 213 -10.09 9.97 7.94
CA ALA A 213 -9.91 10.40 9.34
C ALA A 213 -8.51 10.08 9.86
N ILE A 214 -7.97 10.98 10.70
CA ILE A 214 -6.70 10.78 11.41
C ILE A 214 -7.00 10.76 12.90
N ARG A 215 -6.76 9.61 13.55
CA ARG A 215 -6.94 9.41 14.99
C ARG A 215 -5.58 9.43 15.70
N ALA A 216 -5.58 9.28 17.02
CA ALA A 216 -4.35 9.36 17.82
C ALA A 216 -3.26 8.35 17.40
N ARG A 217 -3.64 7.14 16.97
CA ARG A 217 -2.70 6.06 16.59
C ARG A 217 -3.12 5.30 15.33
N GLU A 218 -4.16 5.77 14.64
CA GLU A 218 -4.76 5.11 13.50
C GLU A 218 -5.10 6.13 12.40
N VAL A 219 -5.01 5.72 11.15
CA VAL A 219 -5.43 6.49 9.98
C VAL A 219 -6.46 5.68 9.22
N ASP A 220 -7.65 6.24 9.04
CA ASP A 220 -8.72 5.66 8.24
C ASP A 220 -8.56 6.17 6.79
N LEU A 221 -8.26 5.27 5.88
CA LEU A 221 -8.14 5.51 4.45
C LEU A 221 -9.36 4.95 3.73
N GLU A 222 -9.85 5.61 2.70
CA GLU A 222 -10.95 5.14 1.86
C GLU A 222 -10.48 4.92 0.42
N SER A 223 -10.84 3.78 -0.16
CA SER A 223 -10.64 3.46 -1.57
C SER A 223 -11.79 2.58 -2.06
N ASP A 224 -12.38 2.92 -3.21
CA ASP A 224 -13.54 2.24 -3.80
C ASP A 224 -14.72 2.03 -2.82
N GLY A 225 -14.95 3.00 -1.93
CA GLY A 225 -15.99 2.95 -0.90
C GLY A 225 -15.74 1.94 0.23
N GLN A 226 -14.53 1.37 0.31
CA GLN A 226 -14.08 0.57 1.44
C GLN A 226 -13.12 1.38 2.31
N THR A 227 -13.36 1.35 3.62
CA THR A 227 -12.49 2.00 4.61
C THR A 227 -11.46 1.00 5.15
N TYR A 228 -10.19 1.36 5.06
CA TYR A 228 -9.04 0.63 5.58
C TYR A 228 -8.42 1.40 6.73
N THR A 229 -8.32 0.78 7.91
CA THR A 229 -7.70 1.39 9.08
C THR A 229 -6.26 0.91 9.21
N LEU A 230 -5.30 1.84 9.14
CA LEU A 230 -3.87 1.59 9.37
C LEU A 230 -3.49 2.04 10.77
N SER A 231 -2.86 1.16 11.56
CA SER A 231 -2.39 1.47 12.92
C SER A 231 -0.88 1.67 12.97
N LEU A 232 -0.41 2.61 13.80
CA LEU A 232 1.01 2.92 13.98
C LEU A 232 1.85 1.70 14.43
N ASP A 233 1.25 0.78 15.20
CA ASP A 233 1.92 -0.43 15.70
C ASP A 233 1.91 -1.59 14.69
N GLN A 234 1.15 -1.45 13.59
CA GLN A 234 1.08 -2.47 12.55
C GLN A 234 2.19 -2.25 11.53
N SER A 235 3.43 -2.52 11.94
CA SER A 235 4.54 -2.68 11.00
C SER A 235 4.54 -4.05 10.30
N ASP A 236 3.48 -4.86 10.45
CA ASP A 236 3.32 -6.15 9.79
C ASP A 236 1.95 -6.24 9.07
N PRO A 237 1.92 -6.08 7.72
CA PRO A 237 0.68 -5.96 6.94
C PRO A 237 -0.15 -7.24 6.86
N ARG A 238 0.30 -8.38 7.43
CA ARG A 238 -0.41 -9.66 7.36
C ARG A 238 -1.49 -9.85 8.42
N LYS A 239 -1.56 -8.97 9.45
CA LYS A 239 -2.28 -9.30 10.70
C LYS A 239 -3.62 -8.56 10.92
N SER A 240 -4.07 -7.66 10.03
CA SER A 240 -5.12 -6.71 10.44
C SER A 240 -6.03 -6.14 9.36
N VAL A 241 -6.33 -6.88 8.29
CA VAL A 241 -7.48 -6.52 7.44
C VAL A 241 -8.76 -6.90 8.19
N ARG A 242 -9.22 -6.03 9.10
CA ARG A 242 -10.57 -6.10 9.67
C ARG A 242 -11.50 -5.35 8.73
N LYS A 243 -12.13 -6.10 7.83
CA LYS A 243 -13.27 -5.61 7.05
C LYS A 243 -14.39 -5.30 8.05
N LYS A 244 -14.74 -4.01 8.17
CA LYS A 244 -15.86 -3.57 8.99
C LYS A 244 -17.12 -3.51 8.16
#